data_AF-A0A2V6FSN1-F1
#
_entry.id   AF-A0A2V6FSN1-F1
#
_cell.length_a   1.000
_cell.length_b   1.000
_cell.length_c   1.000
_cell.angle_alpha   90.00
_cell.angle_beta   90.00
_cell.angle_gamma   90.00
#
_symmetry.space_group_name_H-M   'P 1'
#
loop_
_entity.id
_entity.type
_entity.pdbx_description
1 polymer ?
#
loop_
_entity_poly.entity_id
_entity_poly.type
_entity_poly.pdbx_seq_one_letter_code
_entity_poly.pdbx_strand_id
1 'polypeptide(L)' 'WEDIPVVILTAKDLTVEDRQQLKGNVERVLQKGDYNREQLLSEVRELVKHRVEPQAPAET' A
#
# COMPACT_ATOMS: atom_id res chain seq x y z
N TRP A 1 -16.29 -0.94 -4.79
CA TRP A 1 -15.17 -0.41 -3.98
C TRP A 1 -13.86 -1.00 -4.51
N GLU A 2 -13.67 -1.08 -5.82
CA GLU A 2 -12.56 -1.89 -6.38
C GLU A 2 -11.26 -1.10 -6.56
N ASP A 3 -11.28 0.22 -6.34
CA ASP A 3 -10.17 1.09 -6.75
C ASP A 3 -9.57 2.01 -5.68
N ILE A 4 -9.77 1.73 -4.40
CA ILE A 4 -9.15 2.52 -3.33
C ILE A 4 -7.92 1.75 -2.81
N PRO A 5 -6.69 2.28 -2.96
CA PRO A 5 -5.52 1.62 -2.41
C PRO A 5 -5.56 1.66 -0.88
N VAL A 6 -5.52 0.50 -0.25
CA VAL A 6 -5.50 0.39 1.22
C VAL A 6 -4.07 0.19 1.69
N VAL A 7 -3.62 1.04 2.62
CA VAL A 7 -2.33 0.92 3.30
C VAL A 7 -2.58 0.67 4.78
N ILE A 8 -1.93 -0.35 5.34
CA ILE A 8 -2.02 -0.69 6.76
C ILE A 8 -0.73 -0.26 7.45
N LEU A 9 -0.82 0.57 8.48
CA LEU A 9 0.27 0.86 9.40
C LEU A 9 -0.01 0.17 10.73
N THR A 10 0.85 -0.76 11.15
CA THR A 10 0.62 -1.56 12.37
C THR A 10 1.87 -1.74 13.19
N ALA A 11 1.75 -1.76 14.52
CA ALA A 11 2.82 -2.19 15.42
C ALA A 11 2.75 -3.71 15.72
N LYS A 12 1.72 -4.40 15.21
CA LYS A 12 1.59 -5.84 15.36
C LYS A 12 2.66 -6.52 14.50
N ASP A 13 3.44 -7.40 15.10
CA ASP A 13 4.29 -8.31 14.34
C ASP A 13 3.41 -9.27 13.54
N LEU A 14 3.38 -9.07 12.23
CA LEU A 14 2.56 -9.88 11.33
C LEU A 14 3.28 -11.17 10.97
N THR A 15 2.61 -12.28 11.21
CA THR A 15 3.07 -13.59 10.76
C THR A 15 2.93 -13.72 9.24
N VAL A 16 3.46 -14.81 8.68
CA VAL A 16 3.32 -15.10 7.25
C VAL A 16 1.86 -15.30 6.88
N GLU A 17 1.08 -15.95 7.75
CA GLU A 17 -0.36 -16.18 7.58
C GLU A 17 -1.16 -14.88 7.64
N ASP A 18 -0.83 -13.98 8.57
CA ASP A 18 -1.42 -12.63 8.61
C ASP A 18 -1.18 -11.91 7.27
N ARG A 19 0.05 -11.95 6.76
CA ARG A 19 0.41 -11.31 5.49
C ARG A 19 -0.32 -11.95 4.30
N GLN A 20 -0.49 -13.26 4.29
CA GLN A 20 -1.22 -13.96 3.23
C GLN A 20 -2.70 -13.57 3.20
N GLN A 21 -3.34 -13.44 4.37
CA GLN A 21 -4.74 -13.01 4.44
C GLN A 21 -4.94 -11.56 3.95
N LEU A 22 -3.92 -10.71 4.10
CA LEU A 22 -3.97 -9.31 3.64
C LEU A 22 -3.69 -9.14 2.14
N LYS A 23 -3.17 -10.14 1.43
CA LYS A 23 -2.72 -10.04 0.03
C LYS A 23 -3.81 -9.79 -1.03
N GLY A 24 -5.09 -9.66 -0.66
CA GLY A 24 -6.19 -9.44 -1.61
C GLY A 24 -6.64 -7.98 -1.77
N ASN A 25 -6.66 -7.21 -0.68
CA ASN A 25 -7.27 -5.87 -0.64
C ASN A 25 -6.30 -4.77 -0.20
N VAL A 26 -5.04 -5.13 0.05
CA VAL A 26 -4.07 -4.24 0.67
C VAL A 26 -2.89 -4.06 -0.26
N GLU A 27 -2.60 -2.80 -0.58
CA GLU A 27 -1.50 -2.41 -1.45
C GLU A 27 -0.16 -2.54 -0.71
N ARG A 28 -0.14 -2.14 0.56
CA ARG A 28 1.06 -2.15 1.42
C ARG A 28 0.72 -2.34 2.90
N VAL A 29 1.62 -3.03 3.61
CA VAL A 29 1.59 -3.16 5.07
C VAL A 29 2.92 -2.70 5.65
N LEU A 30 2.88 -1.67 6.50
CA LEU A 30 4.02 -0.97 7.07
C LEU A 30 4.07 -1.20 8.59
N GLN A 31 5.27 -1.44 9.12
CA GLN A 31 5.49 -1.59 10.56
C GLN A 31 5.66 -0.22 11.22
N LYS A 32 4.91 0.06 12.28
CA LYS A 32 4.98 1.31 13.03
C LYS A 32 6.30 1.36 13.80
N GLY A 33 7.09 2.41 13.56
CA GLY A 33 8.41 2.61 14.18
C GLY A 33 9.57 2.41 13.22
N ASP A 34 9.40 1.58 12.20
CA ASP A 34 10.42 1.35 11.15
C ASP A 34 10.39 2.42 10.06
N TYR A 35 9.28 3.16 9.98
CA TYR A 35 9.08 4.27 9.06
C TYR A 35 9.02 5.59 9.83
N ASN A 36 9.85 6.56 9.41
CA ASN A 36 9.64 7.94 9.81
C ASN A 36 8.51 8.57 8.98
N ARG A 37 8.05 9.75 9.43
CA ARG A 37 6.90 10.44 8.86
C ARG A 37 7.11 10.79 7.38
N GLU A 38 8.31 11.20 7.01
CA GLU A 38 8.67 11.59 5.65
C GLU A 38 8.62 10.39 4.69
N GLN A 39 9.15 9.24 5.10
CA GLN A 39 9.08 8.00 4.34
C GLN A 39 7.63 7.56 4.12
N LEU A 40 6.79 7.60 5.17
CA LEU A 40 5.37 7.27 5.05
C LEU A 40 4.65 8.20 4.07
N LEU A 41 4.90 9.51 4.15
CA LEU A 41 4.30 10.48 3.24
C LEU A 41 4.78 10.32 1.80
N SER A 42 6.04 9.92 1.59
CA SER A 42 6.57 9.61 0.26
C SER A 42 5.84 8.42 -0.35
N GLU A 43 5.70 7.32 0.39
CA GLU A 43 4.98 6.12 -0.05
C GLU A 43 3.52 6.43 -0.41
N VAL A 44 2.81 7.18 0.45
CA VAL A 44 1.42 7.58 0.18
C VAL A 44 1.32 8.42 -1.10
N ARG A 45 2.26 9.37 -1.33
CA ARG A 45 2.26 10.17 -2.56
C ARG A 45 2.45 9.32 -3.79
N GLU A 46 3.35 8.34 -3.76
CA GLU A 46 3.56 7.43 -4.88
C GLU A 46 2.31 6.59 -5.15
N LEU A 47 1.70 5.99 -4.12
CA LEU A 47 0.46 5.22 -4.29
C LEU A 47 -0.69 6.04 -4.88
N VAL A 48 -0.82 7.31 -4.49
CA VAL A 48 -1.83 8.22 -5.05
C VAL A 48 -1.51 8.58 -6.49
N LYS A 49 -0.25 8.85 -6.85
CA LYS A 49 0.15 9.13 -8.24
C LYS A 49 -0.23 8.00 -9.19
N HIS A 50 0.07 6.75 -8.81
CA HIS A 50 -0.26 5.57 -9.62
C HIS A 50 -1.77 5.39 -9.85
N ARG A 51 -2.63 5.98 -9.01
CA ARG A 51 -4.10 5.96 -9.16
C ARG A 51 -4.64 7.16 -9.94
N VAL A 52 -3.93 8.29 -9.93
CA VAL A 52 -4.35 9.54 -10.60
C VAL A 52 -3.82 9.60 -12.03
N GLU A 53 -2.68 8.99 -12.30
CA GLU A 53 -2.22 8.74 -13.67
C GLU A 53 -3.13 7.70 -14.31
N PRO A 54 -3.82 8.02 -15.42
CA PRO A 54 -4.55 7.00 -16.17
C PRO A 54 -3.55 5.93 -16.59
N GLN A 55 -3.83 4.66 -16.30
CA GLN A 55 -3.17 3.57 -17.03
C GLN A 55 -3.43 3.82 -18.52
N ALA A 56 -2.41 4.29 -19.24
CA ALA A 56 -2.44 4.27 -20.68
C ALA A 56 -2.72 2.82 -21.09
N PRO A 57 -3.73 2.56 -21.94
CA PRO A 57 -4.02 1.21 -22.36
C PRO A 57 -2.75 0.64 -23.00
N ALA A 58 -2.35 -0.55 -22.53
CA ALA A 58 -1.31 -1.32 -23.20
C ALA A 58 -1.74 -1.49 -24.66
N GLU A 59 -1.02 -0.80 -25.56
CA GLU A 59 -1.25 -0.89 -27.00
C GLU A 59 -0.98 -2.34 -27.48
N THR A 60 -1.76 -2.71 -28.49
CA THR A 60 -1.98 -4.06 -29.06
C THR A 60 -0.74 -4.68 -29.70
#